data_AF-A0A925C8D6-F1
#
_entry.id   AF-A0A925C8D6-F1
#
_cell.length_a   1.000
_cell.length_b   1.000
_cell.length_c   1.000
_cell.angle_alpha   90.00
_cell.angle_beta   90.00
_cell.angle_gamma   90.00
#
_symmetry.space_group_name_H-M   'P 1'
#
loop_
_entity.id
_entity.type
_entity.pdbx_description
1 polymer ?
#
loop_
_entity_poly.entity_id
_entity_poly.type
_entity_poly.pdbx_seq_one_letter_code
_entity_poly.pdbx_strand_id
1 'polypeptide(L)'
;MEWWQAVILGLVEGITEFLPISSTGHLIIASALLGMDGGEGGTPAQRDAINAFTIVVQGGAILAVLGLYRGRVWQMMRGLMGKDPAGFRLLFNLGVAFMPAAVLGLLLDDWIERKLFYPGPVVAALMLGGVYMIVVEMWREGRFGPRGLGGPERGRGIEDLTAVQALMIGLLQCVAMWPGTSRSMMTITGGLFARLRPAAAAEFSFLLGLPTLGAACVYRLSKSVMGGSDGAGELKGGVEGGDLFSQLGVVNVVIGVVVATASAALAIRWLVGYLNRKGLAAFGWYRIMLGVVMLGLIAGEAVRIGPPPLPPVPGAVPGAAQPVAERGPTLEPEIRSGSRRGARGYGSTLMTSVSGEARERSAAGASSSLMRREMRARVSK
;
A
#
# COMPACT_ATOMS: atom_id res chain seq x y z
N MET A 1 -7.75 -8.78 24.57
CA MET A 1 -7.08 -7.49 24.33
C MET A 1 -7.22 -6.66 25.58
N GLU A 2 -6.13 -6.03 26.02
CA GLU A 2 -6.13 -5.11 27.14
C GLU A 2 -6.44 -3.68 26.70
N TRP A 3 -7.02 -2.89 27.62
CA TRP A 3 -7.40 -1.50 27.34
C TRP A 3 -6.22 -0.65 26.82
N TRP A 4 -5.01 -0.89 27.33
CA TRP A 4 -3.80 -0.16 26.92
C TRP A 4 -3.30 -0.56 25.53
N GLN A 5 -3.54 -1.81 25.10
CA GLN A 5 -3.28 -2.24 23.71
C GLN A 5 -4.22 -1.50 22.75
N ALA A 6 -5.50 -1.33 23.13
CA ALA A 6 -6.47 -0.56 22.36
C ALA A 6 -6.08 0.93 22.27
N VAL A 7 -5.53 1.52 23.34
CA VAL A 7 -4.94 2.87 23.32
C VAL A 7 -3.78 2.95 22.33
N ILE A 8 -2.82 2.01 22.37
CA ILE A 8 -1.65 2.04 21.48
C ILE A 8 -2.07 1.90 20.01
N LEU A 9 -2.90 0.92 19.66
CA LEU A 9 -3.40 0.76 18.30
C LEU A 9 -4.22 1.98 17.86
N GLY A 10 -5.05 2.55 18.74
CA GLY A 10 -5.79 3.78 18.48
C GLY A 10 -4.89 4.98 18.18
N LEU A 11 -3.79 5.16 18.94
CA LEU A 11 -2.80 6.21 18.69
C LEU A 11 -2.06 5.99 17.37
N VAL A 12 -1.62 4.75 17.11
CA VAL A 12 -0.92 4.39 15.88
C VAL A 12 -1.81 4.69 14.67
N GLU A 13 -3.03 4.15 14.65
CA GLU A 13 -3.98 4.32 13.55
C GLU A 13 -4.30 5.82 13.33
N GLY A 14 -4.76 6.53 14.37
CA GLY A 14 -5.16 7.92 14.24
C GLY A 14 -4.01 8.84 13.80
N ILE A 15 -2.78 8.62 14.25
CA ILE A 15 -1.61 9.38 13.78
C ILE A 15 -1.25 9.04 12.33
N THR A 16 -1.30 7.77 11.94
CA THR A 16 -0.64 7.29 10.71
C THR A 16 -1.54 7.22 9.48
N GLU A 17 -2.87 7.21 9.64
CA GLU A 17 -3.81 7.08 8.52
C GLU A 17 -3.79 8.29 7.58
N PHE A 18 -3.87 9.50 8.15
CA PHE A 18 -3.87 10.74 7.37
C PHE A 18 -2.47 11.28 7.08
N LEU A 19 -1.46 10.89 7.86
CA LEU A 19 -0.07 11.14 7.51
C LEU A 19 0.31 10.26 6.31
N PRO A 20 1.10 10.79 5.35
CA PRO A 20 1.53 10.05 4.17
C PRO A 20 2.64 9.03 4.50
N ILE A 21 2.41 8.15 5.48
CA ILE A 21 3.38 7.21 6.05
C ILE A 21 2.89 5.75 6.12
N SER A 22 1.60 5.49 5.87
CA SER A 22 0.89 4.19 5.87
C SER A 22 0.63 3.61 7.26
N SER A 23 -0.63 3.67 7.67
CA SER A 23 -1.20 2.99 8.83
C SER A 23 -0.95 1.49 8.82
N THR A 24 -1.21 0.81 7.70
CA THR A 24 -0.99 -0.64 7.56
C THR A 24 0.39 -1.10 8.02
N GLY A 25 1.46 -0.42 7.59
CA GLY A 25 2.83 -0.78 7.98
C GLY A 25 3.08 -0.61 9.48
N HIS A 26 2.55 0.45 10.09
CA HIS A 26 2.70 0.69 11.53
C HIS A 26 1.83 -0.23 12.37
N LEU A 27 0.61 -0.54 11.94
CA LEU A 27 -0.29 -1.47 12.62
C LEU A 27 0.25 -2.90 12.61
N ILE A 28 0.88 -3.34 11.52
CA ILE A 28 1.56 -4.64 11.48
C ILE A 28 2.67 -4.70 12.54
N ILE A 29 3.55 -3.68 12.59
CA ILE A 29 4.64 -3.60 13.56
C ILE A 29 4.09 -3.50 14.99
N ALA A 30 3.10 -2.65 15.23
CA ALA A 30 2.51 -2.44 16.55
C ALA A 30 1.80 -3.72 17.05
N SER A 31 1.00 -4.38 16.22
CA SER A 31 0.34 -5.63 16.58
C SER A 31 1.35 -6.73 16.89
N ALA A 32 2.41 -6.89 16.10
CA ALA A 32 3.46 -7.87 16.37
C ALA A 32 4.19 -7.59 17.70
N LEU A 33 4.62 -6.34 17.94
CA LEU A 33 5.28 -5.94 19.20
C LEU A 33 4.38 -6.06 20.44
N LEU A 34 3.05 -6.07 20.25
CA LEU A 34 2.06 -6.28 21.30
C LEU A 34 1.64 -7.76 21.47
N GLY A 35 2.23 -8.69 20.72
CA GLY A 35 1.88 -10.13 20.72
C GLY A 35 0.52 -10.44 20.09
N MET A 36 0.04 -9.56 19.21
CA MET A 36 -1.30 -9.57 18.60
C MET A 36 -1.31 -9.96 17.11
N ASP A 37 -0.15 -10.24 16.49
CA ASP A 37 -0.09 -10.81 15.14
C ASP A 37 -0.54 -12.29 15.08
N GLY A 38 -0.72 -12.90 16.25
CA GLY A 38 -1.30 -14.23 16.44
C GLY A 38 -0.30 -15.39 16.40
N GLY A 39 1.02 -15.12 16.33
CA GLY A 39 2.12 -16.07 16.60
C GLY A 39 1.91 -17.55 16.23
N GLU A 40 2.35 -18.44 17.12
CA GLU A 40 2.08 -19.90 17.08
C GLU A 40 0.90 -20.32 17.97
N GLY A 41 0.35 -19.40 18.77
CA GLY A 41 -0.73 -19.67 19.72
C GLY A 41 -2.00 -18.83 19.56
N GLY A 42 -2.06 -17.89 18.61
CA GLY A 42 -3.23 -17.05 18.37
C GLY A 42 -4.24 -17.73 17.43
N THR A 43 -5.49 -17.81 17.85
CA THR A 43 -6.55 -18.45 17.06
C THR A 43 -6.92 -17.61 15.82
N PRO A 44 -7.45 -18.22 14.73
CA PRO A 44 -7.94 -17.46 13.58
C PRO A 44 -8.96 -16.37 13.98
N ALA A 45 -9.90 -16.71 14.87
CA ALA A 45 -10.89 -15.78 15.40
C ALA A 45 -10.28 -14.55 16.12
N GLN A 46 -9.14 -14.70 16.79
CA GLN A 46 -8.42 -13.56 17.39
C GLN A 46 -7.81 -12.66 16.32
N ARG A 47 -7.19 -13.24 15.29
CA ARG A 47 -6.61 -12.48 14.16
C ARG A 47 -7.69 -11.70 13.41
N ASP A 48 -8.83 -12.34 13.15
CA ASP A 48 -9.97 -11.71 12.49
C ASP A 48 -10.61 -10.60 13.34
N ALA A 49 -10.71 -10.79 14.66
CA ALA A 49 -11.17 -9.76 15.57
C ALA A 49 -10.20 -8.55 15.61
N ILE A 50 -8.89 -8.78 15.56
CA ILE A 50 -7.87 -7.72 15.52
C ILE A 50 -7.89 -6.98 14.17
N ASN A 51 -8.05 -7.70 13.05
CA ASN A 51 -8.26 -7.10 11.73
C ASN A 51 -9.54 -6.24 11.73
N ALA A 52 -10.66 -6.77 12.23
CA ALA A 52 -11.92 -6.02 12.36
C ALA A 52 -11.77 -4.78 13.27
N PHE A 53 -11.03 -4.90 14.37
CA PHE A 53 -10.70 -3.77 15.26
C PHE A 53 -9.94 -2.67 14.51
N THR A 54 -8.91 -2.99 13.73
CA THR A 54 -8.17 -1.96 12.97
C THR A 54 -9.09 -1.19 11.99
N ILE A 55 -10.03 -1.88 11.32
CA ILE A 55 -11.00 -1.25 10.41
C ILE A 55 -12.05 -0.41 11.17
N VAL A 56 -12.43 -0.80 12.38
CA VAL A 56 -13.34 0.01 13.23
C VAL A 56 -12.63 1.24 13.81
N VAL A 57 -11.35 1.12 14.17
CA VAL A 57 -10.53 2.24 14.67
C VAL A 57 -10.19 3.24 13.55
N GLN A 58 -10.02 2.79 12.30
CA GLN A 58 -10.06 3.65 11.10
C GLN A 58 -11.35 4.50 11.02
N GLY A 59 -12.48 3.95 11.47
CA GLY A 59 -13.72 4.70 11.65
C GLY A 59 -13.58 5.89 12.61
N GLY A 60 -12.83 5.74 13.70
CA GLY A 60 -12.48 6.85 14.60
C GLY A 60 -11.65 7.94 13.92
N ALA A 61 -10.69 7.54 13.08
CA ALA A 61 -9.94 8.49 12.25
C ALA A 61 -10.90 9.26 11.30
N ILE A 62 -11.92 8.61 10.74
CA ILE A 62 -12.97 9.25 9.94
C ILE A 62 -13.88 10.20 10.76
N LEU A 63 -14.21 9.87 12.00
CA LEU A 63 -14.93 10.79 12.90
C LEU A 63 -14.15 12.11 13.11
N ALA A 64 -12.82 12.06 13.15
CA ALA A 64 -12.00 13.27 13.24
C ALA A 64 -12.13 14.16 11.99
N VAL A 65 -12.19 13.57 10.79
CA VAL A 65 -12.43 14.31 9.54
C VAL A 65 -13.83 14.94 9.55
N LEU A 66 -14.85 14.18 9.94
CA LEU A 66 -16.23 14.70 10.07
C LEU A 66 -16.30 15.87 11.05
N GLY A 67 -15.64 15.79 12.21
CA GLY A 67 -15.62 16.85 13.21
C GLY A 67 -14.85 18.11 12.80
N LEU A 68 -13.68 17.96 12.17
CA LEU A 68 -12.84 19.07 11.70
C LEU A 68 -13.40 19.74 10.44
N TYR A 69 -13.88 18.96 9.48
CA TYR A 69 -14.36 19.43 8.18
C TYR A 69 -15.90 19.45 8.09
N ARG A 70 -16.62 19.45 9.22
CA ARG A 70 -18.11 19.56 9.26
C ARG A 70 -18.69 20.67 8.39
N GLY A 71 -17.96 21.79 8.23
CA GLY A 71 -18.35 22.88 7.33
C GLY A 71 -18.40 22.44 5.87
N ARG A 72 -17.43 21.65 5.41
CA ARG A 72 -17.41 21.04 4.06
C ARG A 72 -18.46 19.96 3.90
N VAL A 73 -18.67 19.12 4.92
CA VAL A 73 -19.74 18.12 4.92
C VAL A 73 -21.10 18.80 4.76
N TRP A 74 -21.37 19.85 5.55
CA TRP A 74 -22.59 20.64 5.43
C TRP A 74 -22.70 21.37 4.08
N GLN A 75 -21.58 21.83 3.52
CA GLN A 75 -21.51 22.40 2.18
C GLN A 75 -21.99 21.40 1.12
N MET A 76 -21.49 20.16 1.17
CA MET A 76 -21.88 19.07 0.27
C MET A 76 -23.36 18.70 0.42
N MET A 77 -23.87 18.62 1.66
CA MET A 77 -25.30 18.37 1.93
C MET A 77 -26.20 19.49 1.38
N ARG A 78 -25.80 20.76 1.54
CA ARG A 78 -26.49 21.89 0.90
C ARG A 78 -26.42 21.82 -0.63
N GLY A 79 -25.32 21.30 -1.18
CA GLY A 79 -25.17 21.06 -2.61
C GLY A 79 -26.16 20.04 -3.16
N LEU A 80 -26.38 18.92 -2.47
CA LEU A 80 -27.42 17.96 -2.82
C LEU A 80 -28.83 18.58 -2.81
N MET A 81 -29.07 19.55 -1.93
CA MET A 81 -30.34 20.30 -1.89
C MET A 81 -30.42 21.44 -2.93
N GLY A 82 -29.45 21.58 -3.84
CA GLY A 82 -29.36 22.68 -4.80
C GLY A 82 -28.99 24.05 -4.20
N LYS A 83 -28.69 24.12 -2.89
CA LYS A 83 -28.44 25.35 -2.12
C LYS A 83 -26.98 25.77 -2.04
N ASP A 84 -26.07 24.99 -2.63
CA ASP A 84 -24.64 25.31 -2.76
C ASP A 84 -24.00 24.59 -3.97
N PRO A 85 -23.88 25.27 -5.14
CA PRO A 85 -23.27 24.67 -6.32
C PRO A 85 -21.79 24.26 -6.14
N ALA A 86 -21.04 24.91 -5.24
CA ALA A 86 -19.66 24.53 -4.96
C ALA A 86 -19.59 23.26 -4.10
N GLY A 87 -20.49 23.12 -3.12
CA GLY A 87 -20.70 21.91 -2.36
C GLY A 87 -21.09 20.71 -3.23
N PHE A 88 -21.97 20.91 -4.22
CA PHE A 88 -22.34 19.86 -5.16
C PHE A 88 -21.14 19.43 -6.03
N ARG A 89 -20.37 20.39 -6.58
CA ARG A 89 -19.14 20.08 -7.34
C ARG A 89 -18.11 19.32 -6.51
N LEU A 90 -17.91 19.71 -5.25
CA LEU A 90 -17.00 19.00 -4.33
C LEU A 90 -17.45 17.55 -4.11
N LEU A 91 -18.74 17.34 -3.81
CA LEU A 91 -19.29 15.99 -3.62
C LEU A 91 -19.19 15.13 -4.90
N PHE A 92 -19.53 15.71 -6.05
CA PHE A 92 -19.41 15.05 -7.34
C PHE A 92 -17.95 14.64 -7.63
N ASN A 93 -16.99 15.54 -7.41
CA ASN A 93 -15.57 15.25 -7.56
C ASN A 93 -15.07 14.17 -6.59
N LEU A 94 -15.55 14.14 -5.34
CA LEU A 94 -15.24 13.04 -4.41
C LEU A 94 -15.80 11.71 -4.89
N GLY A 95 -17.02 11.69 -5.44
CA GLY A 95 -17.60 10.52 -6.11
C GLY A 95 -16.73 10.04 -7.28
N VAL A 96 -16.37 10.94 -8.19
CA VAL A 96 -15.51 10.63 -9.36
C VAL A 96 -14.13 10.12 -8.93
N ALA A 97 -13.53 10.65 -7.86
CA ALA A 97 -12.26 10.17 -7.32
C ALA A 97 -12.41 8.83 -6.55
N PHE A 98 -13.58 8.55 -5.97
CA PHE A 98 -13.85 7.29 -5.27
C PHE A 98 -14.11 6.14 -6.25
N MET A 99 -14.83 6.38 -7.35
CA MET A 99 -15.30 5.35 -8.28
C MET A 99 -14.21 4.35 -8.76
N PRO A 100 -13.00 4.75 -9.19
CA PRO A 100 -11.97 3.79 -9.60
C PRO A 100 -11.57 2.83 -8.46
N ALA A 101 -11.44 3.35 -7.24
CA ALA A 101 -11.07 2.56 -6.08
C ALA A 101 -12.21 1.66 -5.59
N ALA A 102 -13.47 2.11 -5.69
CA ALA A 102 -14.63 1.26 -5.44
C ALA A 102 -14.69 0.09 -6.41
N VAL A 103 -14.54 0.35 -7.72
CA VAL A 103 -14.62 -0.69 -8.76
C VAL A 103 -13.46 -1.67 -8.67
N LEU A 104 -12.20 -1.19 -8.58
CA LEU A 104 -11.05 -2.08 -8.51
C LEU A 104 -10.96 -2.82 -7.17
N GLY A 105 -11.43 -2.23 -6.06
CA GLY A 105 -11.53 -2.93 -4.78
C GLY A 105 -12.45 -4.14 -4.89
N LEU A 106 -13.69 -3.91 -5.33
CA LEU A 106 -14.69 -4.98 -5.48
C LEU A 106 -14.30 -6.08 -6.50
N LEU A 107 -13.42 -5.79 -7.46
CA LEU A 107 -12.99 -6.75 -8.48
C LEU A 107 -11.68 -7.48 -8.14
N LEU A 108 -10.81 -6.90 -7.30
CA LEU A 108 -9.44 -7.38 -7.10
C LEU A 108 -9.07 -7.67 -5.63
N ASP A 109 -9.97 -7.50 -4.65
CA ASP A 109 -9.68 -7.64 -3.20
C ASP A 109 -8.94 -8.95 -2.88
N ASP A 110 -9.55 -10.10 -3.20
CA ASP A 110 -8.92 -11.41 -2.95
C ASP A 110 -7.56 -11.60 -3.68
N TRP A 111 -7.35 -10.90 -4.80
CA TRP A 111 -6.10 -10.98 -5.55
C TRP A 111 -5.02 -10.13 -4.88
N ILE A 112 -5.38 -8.91 -4.46
CA ILE A 112 -4.53 -7.98 -3.70
C ILE A 112 -4.08 -8.64 -2.40
N GLU A 113 -5.00 -9.22 -1.63
CA GLU A 113 -4.68 -9.90 -0.38
C GLU A 113 -3.68 -11.05 -0.62
N ARG A 114 -4.02 -11.97 -1.53
CA ARG A 114 -3.18 -13.16 -1.83
C ARG A 114 -1.84 -12.84 -2.51
N LYS A 115 -1.69 -11.68 -3.18
CA LYS A 115 -0.49 -11.34 -3.98
C LYS A 115 0.31 -10.14 -3.49
N LEU A 116 -0.17 -9.40 -2.48
CA LEU A 116 0.55 -8.25 -1.92
C LEU A 116 0.58 -8.21 -0.38
N PHE A 117 -0.23 -9.01 0.34
CA PHE A 117 -0.22 -9.05 1.81
C PHE A 117 0.80 -10.07 2.38
N TYR A 118 2.08 -9.91 2.01
CA TYR A 118 3.21 -10.68 2.55
C TYR A 118 4.44 -9.75 2.76
N PRO A 119 5.54 -10.20 3.39
CA PRO A 119 6.52 -9.26 3.95
C PRO A 119 7.25 -8.42 2.90
N GLY A 120 7.65 -9.04 1.79
CA GLY A 120 8.37 -8.39 0.70
C GLY A 120 7.62 -7.19 0.09
N PRO A 121 6.38 -7.33 -0.41
CA PRO A 121 5.62 -6.24 -1.00
C PRO A 121 5.28 -5.13 -0.01
N VAL A 122 5.02 -5.42 1.27
CA VAL A 122 4.73 -4.37 2.26
C VAL A 122 5.99 -3.52 2.50
N VAL A 123 7.15 -4.16 2.69
CA VAL A 123 8.45 -3.46 2.81
C VAL A 123 8.77 -2.69 1.52
N ALA A 124 8.55 -3.29 0.34
CA ALA A 124 8.77 -2.64 -0.94
C ALA A 124 7.86 -1.41 -1.12
N ALA A 125 6.57 -1.49 -0.77
CA ALA A 125 5.65 -0.36 -0.83
C ALA A 125 6.05 0.77 0.13
N LEU A 126 6.52 0.45 1.34
CA LEU A 126 7.08 1.43 2.27
C LEU A 126 8.28 2.16 1.64
N MET A 127 9.30 1.42 1.19
CA MET A 127 10.52 1.99 0.64
C MET A 127 10.29 2.73 -0.69
N LEU A 128 9.61 2.12 -1.67
CA LEU A 128 9.31 2.71 -2.97
C LEU A 128 8.38 3.92 -2.83
N GLY A 129 7.37 3.85 -1.95
CA GLY A 129 6.53 5.01 -1.62
C GLY A 129 7.35 6.14 -0.99
N GLY A 130 8.33 5.82 -0.14
CA GLY A 130 9.24 6.80 0.44
C GLY A 130 10.12 7.50 -0.61
N VAL A 131 10.70 6.73 -1.54
CA VAL A 131 11.45 7.28 -2.69
C VAL A 131 10.55 8.11 -3.59
N TYR A 132 9.33 7.64 -3.89
CA TYR A 132 8.33 8.37 -4.67
C TYR A 132 8.03 9.74 -4.07
N MET A 133 7.83 9.84 -2.75
CA MET A 133 7.58 11.13 -2.09
C MET A 133 8.75 12.12 -2.21
N ILE A 134 9.99 11.62 -2.13
CA ILE A 134 11.19 12.44 -2.34
C ILE A 134 11.24 12.93 -3.79
N VAL A 135 11.01 12.04 -4.76
CA VAL A 135 10.99 12.39 -6.20
C VAL A 135 9.87 13.38 -6.54
N VAL A 136 8.66 13.21 -5.99
CA VAL A 136 7.56 14.17 -6.19
C VAL A 136 7.88 15.54 -5.57
N GLU A 137 8.56 15.57 -4.42
CA GLU A 137 8.99 16.84 -3.83
C GLU A 137 10.07 17.53 -4.67
N MET A 138 11.10 16.79 -5.10
CA MET A 138 12.15 17.32 -6.00
C MET A 138 11.56 17.85 -7.31
N TRP A 139 10.60 17.12 -7.90
CA TRP A 139 9.84 17.59 -9.06
C TRP A 139 9.07 18.87 -8.77
N ARG A 140 8.35 18.94 -7.64
CA ARG A 140 7.56 20.10 -7.23
C ARG A 140 8.47 21.33 -7.04
N GLU A 141 9.59 21.19 -6.34
CA GLU A 141 10.54 22.28 -6.10
C GLU A 141 11.20 22.75 -7.41
N GLY A 142 11.56 21.83 -8.31
CA GLY A 142 12.04 22.19 -9.65
C GLY A 142 10.99 22.89 -10.54
N ARG A 143 9.70 22.64 -10.32
CA ARG A 143 8.59 23.24 -11.09
C ARG A 143 8.06 24.56 -10.53
N PHE A 144 8.12 24.75 -9.21
CA PHE A 144 7.42 25.83 -8.50
C PHE A 144 8.31 26.61 -7.52
N GLY A 145 9.57 26.23 -7.38
CA GLY A 145 10.54 26.84 -6.47
C GLY A 145 10.46 26.34 -5.02
N PRO A 146 11.41 26.78 -4.17
CA PRO A 146 11.41 26.45 -2.74
C PRO A 146 10.21 27.03 -2.01
N ARG A 147 9.71 26.34 -0.97
CA ARG A 147 8.64 26.87 -0.13
C ARG A 147 9.09 28.12 0.63
N GLY A 148 8.19 29.10 0.75
CA GLY A 148 8.34 30.27 1.62
C GLY A 148 9.08 31.47 1.02
N LEU A 149 9.74 31.35 -0.14
CA LEU A 149 10.54 32.44 -0.74
C LEU A 149 9.75 33.34 -1.72
N GLY A 150 8.62 33.90 -1.28
CA GLY A 150 8.07 35.12 -1.90
C GLY A 150 7.08 34.95 -3.06
N GLY A 151 6.61 33.74 -3.36
CA GLY A 151 5.40 33.53 -4.14
C GLY A 151 4.26 33.02 -3.23
N PRO A 152 3.02 33.53 -3.33
CA PRO A 152 1.91 32.76 -2.79
C PRO A 152 1.85 31.45 -3.57
N GLU A 153 1.73 30.31 -2.89
CA GLU A 153 1.30 29.07 -3.54
C GLU A 153 -0.14 29.28 -4.02
N ARG A 154 -0.30 29.91 -5.20
CA ARG A 154 -1.54 30.04 -5.98
C ARG A 154 -1.95 28.69 -6.58
N GLY A 155 -1.74 27.62 -5.82
CA GLY A 155 -2.44 26.36 -6.00
C GLY A 155 -3.91 26.60 -5.68
N ARG A 156 -4.77 25.98 -6.48
CA ARG A 156 -6.21 26.24 -6.46
C ARG A 156 -6.90 25.66 -5.21
N GLY A 157 -8.12 26.11 -4.97
CA GLY A 157 -9.01 25.51 -3.97
C GLY A 157 -9.50 24.14 -4.41
N ILE A 158 -10.07 23.37 -3.49
CA ILE A 158 -10.74 22.10 -3.82
C ILE A 158 -11.99 22.32 -4.69
N GLU A 159 -12.53 23.53 -4.66
CA GLU A 159 -13.71 24.01 -5.38
C GLU A 159 -13.47 24.23 -6.87
N ASP A 160 -12.21 24.42 -7.28
CA ASP A 160 -11.76 24.64 -8.66
C ASP A 160 -11.33 23.32 -9.36
N LEU A 161 -11.40 22.20 -8.64
CA LEU A 161 -10.98 20.90 -9.14
C LEU A 161 -11.95 20.43 -10.24
N THR A 162 -11.42 19.99 -11.39
CA THR A 162 -12.25 19.43 -12.46
C THR A 162 -12.48 17.94 -12.27
N ALA A 163 -13.53 17.39 -12.87
CA ALA A 163 -13.83 15.96 -12.82
C ALA A 163 -12.69 15.08 -13.36
N VAL A 164 -11.96 15.53 -14.39
CA VAL A 164 -10.77 14.83 -14.91
C VAL A 164 -9.63 14.80 -13.88
N GLN A 165 -9.47 15.87 -13.11
CA GLN A 165 -8.49 15.93 -12.04
C GLN A 165 -8.89 15.08 -10.83
N ALA A 166 -10.18 15.03 -10.48
CA ALA A 166 -10.73 14.08 -9.51
C ALA A 166 -10.46 12.63 -9.93
N LEU A 167 -10.74 12.28 -11.19
CA LEU A 167 -10.52 10.95 -11.73
C LEU A 167 -9.03 10.55 -11.66
N MET A 168 -8.12 11.47 -12.00
CA MET A 168 -6.67 11.24 -11.87
C MET A 168 -6.23 11.01 -10.42
N ILE A 169 -6.80 11.74 -9.45
CA ILE A 169 -6.58 11.48 -8.01
C ILE A 169 -7.11 10.08 -7.63
N GLY A 170 -8.28 9.68 -8.14
CA GLY A 170 -8.86 8.36 -7.91
C GLY A 170 -8.04 7.21 -8.51
N LEU A 171 -7.48 7.40 -9.71
CA LEU A 171 -6.58 6.43 -10.33
C LEU A 171 -5.27 6.29 -9.53
N LEU A 172 -4.72 7.38 -9.01
CA LEU A 172 -3.57 7.32 -8.09
C LEU A 172 -3.94 6.64 -6.76
N GLN A 173 -5.16 6.86 -6.24
CA GLN A 173 -5.65 6.14 -5.05
C GLN A 173 -5.70 4.62 -5.27
N CYS A 174 -5.90 4.13 -6.49
CA CYS A 174 -5.88 2.69 -6.77
C CYS A 174 -4.48 2.08 -6.55
N VAL A 175 -3.39 2.86 -6.68
CA VAL A 175 -2.04 2.40 -6.31
C VAL A 175 -1.93 2.14 -4.81
N ALA A 176 -2.72 2.85 -3.98
CA ALA A 176 -2.77 2.63 -2.54
C ALA A 176 -3.46 1.33 -2.12
N MET A 177 -4.03 0.57 -3.06
CA MET A 177 -4.50 -0.79 -2.79
C MET A 177 -3.36 -1.77 -2.54
N TRP A 178 -2.13 -1.47 -2.96
CA TRP A 178 -0.96 -2.25 -2.56
C TRP A 178 -0.68 -2.01 -1.07
N PRO A 179 -0.84 -3.02 -0.18
CA PRO A 179 -0.63 -2.87 1.26
C PRO A 179 0.76 -2.30 1.60
N GLY A 180 0.79 -1.35 2.54
CA GLY A 180 1.99 -0.54 2.83
C GLY A 180 2.12 0.73 1.97
N THR A 181 1.42 0.82 0.84
CA THR A 181 1.26 2.08 0.11
C THR A 181 0.27 2.96 0.86
N SER A 182 0.65 4.21 1.12
CA SER A 182 -0.21 5.14 1.86
C SER A 182 -1.29 5.72 0.93
N ARG A 183 -2.56 5.57 1.31
CA ARG A 183 -3.69 6.20 0.62
C ARG A 183 -3.56 7.72 0.60
N SER A 184 -3.35 8.32 1.77
CA SER A 184 -3.08 9.75 1.94
C SER A 184 -1.89 10.25 1.11
N MET A 185 -0.79 9.48 0.99
CA MET A 185 0.33 9.80 0.10
C MET A 185 -0.11 9.91 -1.38
N MET A 186 -0.82 8.90 -1.90
CA MET A 186 -1.23 8.89 -3.31
C MET A 186 -2.26 9.99 -3.64
N THR A 187 -3.23 10.23 -2.75
CA THR A 187 -4.27 11.24 -2.94
C THR A 187 -3.75 12.67 -2.75
N ILE A 188 -2.85 12.91 -1.79
CA ILE A 188 -2.18 14.22 -1.63
C ILE A 188 -1.31 14.52 -2.85
N THR A 189 -0.48 13.56 -3.29
CA THR A 189 0.38 13.77 -4.48
C THR A 189 -0.43 13.95 -5.76
N GLY A 190 -1.54 13.22 -5.93
CA GLY A 190 -2.52 13.50 -7.00
C GLY A 190 -3.10 14.91 -6.94
N GLY A 191 -3.44 15.40 -5.75
CA GLY A 191 -3.88 16.79 -5.55
C GLY A 191 -2.82 17.82 -5.94
N LEU A 192 -1.54 17.56 -5.64
CA LEU A 192 -0.41 18.40 -6.07
C LEU A 192 -0.26 18.38 -7.61
N PHE A 193 -0.38 17.22 -8.26
CA PHE A 193 -0.40 17.13 -9.73
C PHE A 193 -1.60 17.85 -10.36
N ALA A 194 -2.75 17.89 -9.68
CA ALA A 194 -3.92 18.70 -10.06
C ALA A 194 -3.74 20.22 -9.84
N ARG A 195 -2.57 20.65 -9.34
CA ARG A 195 -2.23 22.03 -8.95
C ARG A 195 -3.10 22.59 -7.82
N LEU A 196 -3.55 21.74 -6.89
CA LEU A 196 -4.03 22.20 -5.60
C LEU A 196 -2.85 22.72 -4.76
N ARG A 197 -3.11 23.69 -3.89
CA ARG A 197 -2.17 24.04 -2.80
C ARG A 197 -2.03 22.84 -1.84
N PRO A 198 -0.90 22.61 -1.15
CA PRO A 198 -0.67 21.43 -0.31
C PRO A 198 -1.77 21.20 0.75
N ALA A 199 -2.23 22.26 1.41
CA ALA A 199 -3.37 22.19 2.33
C ALA A 199 -4.69 21.75 1.67
N ALA A 200 -4.97 22.15 0.42
CA ALA A 200 -6.17 21.75 -0.31
C ALA A 200 -6.05 20.30 -0.84
N ALA A 201 -4.86 19.87 -1.25
CA ALA A 201 -4.59 18.47 -1.59
C ALA A 201 -4.79 17.54 -0.38
N ALA A 202 -4.33 17.97 0.81
CA ALA A 202 -4.59 17.30 2.08
C ALA A 202 -6.09 17.28 2.42
N GLU A 203 -6.77 18.43 2.37
CA GLU A 203 -8.22 18.55 2.62
C GLU A 203 -9.04 17.63 1.69
N PHE A 204 -8.78 17.63 0.38
CA PHE A 204 -9.46 16.73 -0.57
C PHE A 204 -9.17 15.25 -0.26
N SER A 205 -7.91 14.92 0.05
CA SER A 205 -7.50 13.57 0.45
C SER A 205 -8.21 13.07 1.73
N PHE A 206 -8.42 13.94 2.72
CA PHE A 206 -9.13 13.59 3.95
C PHE A 206 -10.63 13.40 3.68
N LEU A 207 -11.24 14.29 2.90
CA LEU A 207 -12.65 14.18 2.50
C LEU A 207 -12.92 12.94 1.63
N LEU A 208 -11.98 12.53 0.79
CA LEU A 208 -12.03 11.28 0.02
C LEU A 208 -11.89 10.03 0.91
N GLY A 209 -11.37 10.20 2.13
CA GLY A 209 -11.43 9.21 3.21
C GLY A 209 -12.85 8.86 3.63
N LEU A 210 -13.79 9.81 3.58
CA LEU A 210 -15.16 9.61 4.07
C LEU A 210 -15.90 8.48 3.33
N PRO A 211 -16.00 8.44 1.98
CA PRO A 211 -16.62 7.32 1.30
C PRO A 211 -15.77 6.04 1.32
N THR A 212 -14.43 6.15 1.32
CA THR A 212 -13.54 4.98 1.23
C THR A 212 -13.49 4.18 2.53
N LEU A 213 -13.02 4.78 3.61
CA LEU A 213 -12.93 4.11 4.92
C LEU A 213 -14.27 4.05 5.64
N GLY A 214 -15.13 5.06 5.46
CA GLY A 214 -16.44 5.09 6.10
C GLY A 214 -17.31 3.90 5.68
N ALA A 215 -17.31 3.55 4.40
CA ALA A 215 -18.00 2.36 3.90
C ALA A 215 -17.44 1.06 4.51
N ALA A 216 -16.11 0.90 4.54
CA ALA A 216 -15.45 -0.28 5.12
C ALA A 216 -15.74 -0.42 6.63
N CYS A 217 -15.67 0.68 7.38
CA CYS A 217 -15.99 0.70 8.81
C CYS A 217 -17.46 0.37 9.07
N VAL A 218 -18.41 0.99 8.33
CA VAL A 218 -19.85 0.72 8.49
C VAL A 218 -20.16 -0.75 8.18
N TYR A 219 -19.58 -1.30 7.10
CA TYR A 219 -19.75 -2.71 6.74
C TYR A 219 -19.20 -3.68 7.79
N ARG A 220 -17.97 -3.45 8.30
CA ARG A 220 -17.39 -4.34 9.34
C ARG A 220 -18.13 -4.20 10.66
N LEU A 221 -18.56 -2.99 11.05
CA LEU A 221 -19.29 -2.75 12.29
C LEU A 221 -20.69 -3.38 12.24
N SER A 222 -21.43 -3.25 11.12
CA SER A 222 -22.75 -3.88 10.98
C SER A 222 -22.65 -5.41 11.01
N LYS A 223 -21.67 -6.00 10.32
CA LYS A 223 -21.41 -7.46 10.37
C LYS A 223 -21.12 -7.95 11.80
N SER A 224 -20.36 -7.18 12.59
CA SER A 224 -20.08 -7.50 14.00
C SER A 224 -21.31 -7.37 14.90
N VAL A 225 -22.13 -6.32 14.73
CA VAL A 225 -23.33 -6.11 15.58
C VAL A 225 -24.47 -7.06 15.24
N MET A 226 -24.63 -7.44 13.97
CA MET A 226 -25.74 -8.29 13.50
C MET A 226 -25.53 -9.80 13.73
N GLY A 227 -24.44 -10.20 14.40
CA GLY A 227 -24.30 -11.55 14.96
C GLY A 227 -24.30 -12.68 13.93
N GLY A 228 -23.57 -12.52 12.81
CA GLY A 228 -23.15 -13.62 11.93
C GLY A 228 -24.25 -14.52 11.35
N SER A 229 -25.52 -14.10 11.39
CA SER A 229 -26.66 -14.92 10.97
C SER A 229 -27.09 -14.54 9.54
N ASP A 230 -27.17 -15.56 8.68
CA ASP A 230 -27.30 -15.48 7.21
C ASP A 230 -28.34 -14.47 6.68
N GLY A 231 -28.07 -13.86 5.51
CA GLY A 231 -29.15 -13.40 4.62
C GLY A 231 -28.99 -12.12 3.79
N ALA A 232 -27.88 -11.38 3.84
CA ALA A 232 -27.79 -10.08 3.13
C ALA A 232 -26.47 -9.85 2.36
N GLY A 233 -26.37 -10.44 1.16
CA GLY A 233 -25.43 -10.04 0.12
C GLY A 233 -24.04 -10.67 0.20
N GLU A 234 -23.80 -11.69 -0.64
CA GLU A 234 -22.45 -12.16 -0.99
C GLU A 234 -21.66 -11.06 -1.72
N LEU A 235 -20.99 -10.19 -0.97
CA LEU A 235 -19.71 -9.66 -1.41
C LEU A 235 -18.63 -10.62 -0.90
N LYS A 236 -18.17 -11.46 -1.82
CA LYS A 236 -17.27 -12.59 -1.58
C LYS A 236 -15.95 -12.11 -1.00
N GLY A 237 -15.50 -12.82 0.03
CA GLY A 237 -14.36 -12.47 0.87
C GLY A 237 -14.51 -13.21 2.20
N GLY A 238 -14.05 -14.46 2.21
CA GLY A 238 -14.34 -15.42 3.28
C GLY A 238 -13.69 -15.04 4.60
N VAL A 239 -14.46 -14.37 5.47
CA VAL A 239 -14.14 -14.18 6.89
C VAL A 239 -15.37 -14.61 7.69
N GLU A 240 -15.27 -15.78 8.34
CA GLU A 240 -16.22 -16.19 9.38
C GLU A 240 -16.12 -15.17 10.51
N GLY A 241 -17.15 -14.35 10.67
CA GLY A 241 -17.11 -13.19 11.54
C GLY A 241 -17.20 -13.58 13.01
N GLY A 242 -16.09 -14.03 13.60
CA GLY A 242 -15.96 -14.12 15.04
C GLY A 242 -16.27 -12.76 15.66
N ASP A 243 -17.30 -12.70 16.50
CA ASP A 243 -17.86 -11.44 17.00
C ASP A 243 -16.77 -10.59 17.68
N LEU A 244 -16.44 -9.47 17.05
CA LEU A 244 -15.47 -8.46 17.49
C LEU A 244 -15.67 -8.09 18.97
N PHE A 245 -16.93 -7.98 19.41
CA PHE A 245 -17.28 -7.58 20.76
C PHE A 245 -17.13 -8.73 21.76
N SER A 246 -17.42 -9.97 21.35
CA SER A 246 -17.12 -11.16 22.17
C SER A 246 -15.61 -11.36 22.40
N GLN A 247 -14.78 -11.11 21.39
CA GLN A 247 -13.34 -11.37 21.44
C GLN A 247 -12.54 -10.25 22.11
N LEU A 248 -12.91 -8.98 21.87
CA LEU A 248 -12.14 -7.83 22.35
C LEU A 248 -12.86 -6.99 23.41
N GLY A 249 -14.17 -7.13 23.57
CA GLY A 249 -14.99 -6.33 24.49
C GLY A 249 -15.33 -4.94 23.94
N VAL A 250 -16.60 -4.54 24.07
CA VAL A 250 -17.13 -3.24 23.62
C VAL A 250 -16.30 -2.06 24.14
N VAL A 251 -15.88 -2.11 25.41
CA VAL A 251 -15.10 -1.05 26.07
C VAL A 251 -13.78 -0.78 25.33
N ASN A 252 -13.05 -1.83 24.94
CA ASN A 252 -11.76 -1.68 24.25
C ASN A 252 -11.94 -1.13 22.83
N VAL A 253 -12.98 -1.56 22.12
CA VAL A 253 -13.35 -1.01 20.80
C VAL A 253 -13.64 0.49 20.91
N VAL A 254 -14.44 0.90 21.89
CA VAL A 254 -14.75 2.32 22.14
C VAL A 254 -13.50 3.13 22.51
N ILE A 255 -12.63 2.60 23.37
CA ILE A 255 -11.33 3.23 23.71
C ILE A 255 -10.50 3.45 22.44
N GLY A 256 -10.32 2.42 21.61
CA GLY A 256 -9.57 2.52 20.36
C GLY A 256 -10.13 3.60 19.43
N VAL A 257 -11.45 3.61 19.21
CA VAL A 257 -12.14 4.61 18.37
C VAL A 257 -11.97 6.03 18.91
N VAL A 258 -12.14 6.25 20.22
CA VAL A 258 -12.00 7.58 20.84
C VAL A 258 -10.56 8.09 20.74
N VAL A 259 -9.58 7.21 21.01
CA VAL A 259 -8.15 7.55 20.95
C VAL A 259 -7.71 7.83 19.50
N ALA A 260 -8.17 7.04 18.53
CA ALA A 260 -7.93 7.32 17.11
C ALA A 260 -8.58 8.62 16.65
N THR A 261 -9.81 8.92 17.10
CA THR A 261 -10.49 10.19 16.80
C THR A 261 -9.69 11.38 17.31
N ALA A 262 -9.25 11.34 18.58
CA ALA A 262 -8.49 12.44 19.19
C ALA A 262 -7.10 12.62 18.55
N SER A 263 -6.38 11.53 18.32
CA SER A 263 -5.04 11.57 17.74
C SER A 263 -5.06 11.93 16.25
N ALA A 264 -6.03 11.44 15.47
CA ALA A 264 -6.24 11.87 14.09
C ALA A 264 -6.59 13.37 13.99
N ALA A 265 -7.43 13.89 14.90
CA ALA A 265 -7.75 15.31 14.91
C ALA A 265 -6.50 16.19 15.15
N LEU A 266 -5.61 15.75 16.03
CA LEU A 266 -4.31 16.43 16.25
C LEU A 266 -3.38 16.28 15.03
N ALA A 267 -3.25 15.07 14.49
CA ALA A 267 -2.37 14.74 13.39
C ALA A 267 -2.75 15.48 12.10
N ILE A 268 -4.04 15.55 11.76
CA ILE A 268 -4.57 16.33 10.63
C ILE A 268 -4.21 17.82 10.76
N ARG A 269 -4.47 18.42 11.94
CA ARG A 269 -4.21 19.85 12.19
C ARG A 269 -2.72 20.17 12.06
N TRP A 270 -1.86 19.30 12.60
CA TRP A 270 -0.42 19.41 12.48
C TRP A 270 0.05 19.25 11.02
N LEU A 271 -0.44 18.22 10.31
CA LEU A 271 -0.04 17.89 8.94
C LEU A 271 -0.35 19.03 7.96
N VAL A 272 -1.54 19.63 8.04
CA VAL A 272 -1.91 20.77 7.17
C VAL A 272 -0.97 21.96 7.38
N GLY A 273 -0.58 22.24 8.64
CA GLY A 273 0.40 23.27 8.97
C GLY A 273 1.82 22.90 8.50
N TYR A 274 2.18 21.62 8.56
CA TYR A 274 3.48 21.09 8.16
C TYR A 274 3.70 21.14 6.64
N LEU A 275 2.74 20.65 5.85
CA LEU A 275 2.86 20.52 4.38
C LEU A 275 3.07 21.87 3.69
N ASN A 276 2.44 22.92 4.19
CA ASN A 276 2.63 24.30 3.71
C ASN A 276 4.03 24.86 3.97
N ARG A 277 4.81 24.26 4.89
CA ARG A 277 6.14 24.73 5.30
C ARG A 277 7.27 23.83 4.81
N LYS A 278 7.13 22.51 4.94
CA LYS A 278 8.22 21.53 4.75
C LYS A 278 7.96 20.46 3.69
N GLY A 279 6.73 20.33 3.19
CA GLY A 279 6.43 19.39 2.11
C GLY A 279 6.45 17.90 2.48
N LEU A 280 6.75 17.06 1.49
CA LEU A 280 6.61 15.60 1.56
C LEU A 280 7.93 14.86 1.78
N ALA A 281 9.08 15.42 1.42
CA ALA A 281 10.37 14.71 1.44
C ALA A 281 10.74 14.07 2.80
N ALA A 282 10.43 14.73 3.91
CA ALA A 282 10.70 14.21 5.26
C ALA A 282 9.90 12.94 5.59
N PHE A 283 8.62 12.88 5.17
CA PHE A 283 7.81 11.66 5.28
C PHE A 283 8.34 10.55 4.34
N GLY A 284 8.90 10.93 3.19
CA GLY A 284 9.57 10.00 2.29
C GLY A 284 10.76 9.30 2.95
N TRP A 285 11.66 10.07 3.57
CA TRP A 285 12.77 9.52 4.37
C TRP A 285 12.29 8.67 5.54
N TYR A 286 11.25 9.11 6.25
CA TYR A 286 10.64 8.34 7.34
C TYR A 286 10.11 6.97 6.86
N ARG A 287 9.43 6.91 5.71
CA ARG A 287 8.94 5.65 5.11
C ARG A 287 10.08 4.71 4.70
N ILE A 288 11.19 5.23 4.18
CA ILE A 288 12.38 4.41 3.87
C ILE A 288 12.95 3.82 5.16
N MET A 289 13.10 4.64 6.21
CA MET A 289 13.58 4.18 7.52
C MET A 289 12.64 3.13 8.14
N LEU A 290 11.32 3.34 8.08
CA LEU A 290 10.33 2.38 8.55
C LEU A 290 10.39 1.06 7.77
N GLY A 291 10.61 1.10 6.45
CA GLY A 291 10.82 -0.10 5.63
C GLY A 291 12.06 -0.88 6.04
N VAL A 292 13.16 -0.19 6.37
CA VAL A 292 14.39 -0.82 6.91
C VAL A 292 14.15 -1.43 8.30
N VAL A 293 13.44 -0.73 9.19
CA VAL A 293 13.04 -1.28 10.51
C VAL A 293 12.17 -2.53 10.34
N MET A 294 11.16 -2.47 9.47
CA MET A 294 10.27 -3.59 9.21
C MET A 294 11.05 -4.80 8.67
N LEU A 295 11.98 -4.58 7.72
CA LEU A 295 12.86 -5.62 7.21
C LEU A 295 13.73 -6.25 8.31
N GLY A 296 14.27 -5.44 9.23
CA GLY A 296 15.04 -5.91 10.38
C GLY A 296 14.20 -6.74 11.36
N LEU A 297 12.96 -6.32 11.63
CA LEU A 297 12.02 -7.06 12.49
C LEU A 297 11.57 -8.39 11.86
N ILE A 298 11.36 -8.42 10.53
CA ILE A 298 11.07 -9.66 9.79
C ILE A 298 12.28 -10.60 9.83
N ALA A 299 13.49 -10.08 9.61
CA ALA A 299 14.72 -10.88 9.63
C ALA A 299 15.07 -11.42 11.04
N GLY A 300 14.64 -10.74 12.10
CA GLY A 300 14.72 -11.21 13.48
C GLY A 300 13.50 -12.02 13.95
N GLU A 301 12.62 -12.45 13.04
CA GLU A 301 11.36 -13.17 13.29
C GLU A 301 10.34 -12.49 14.23
N ALA A 302 10.60 -11.25 14.65
CA ALA A 302 9.74 -10.47 15.55
C ALA A 302 8.47 -9.91 14.87
N VAL A 303 8.38 -9.98 13.55
CA VAL A 303 7.18 -9.62 12.76
C VAL A 303 6.95 -10.70 11.70
N ARG A 304 5.81 -11.40 11.77
CA ARG A 304 5.37 -12.36 10.75
C ARG A 304 4.23 -11.74 9.93
N ILE A 305 4.43 -11.54 8.63
CA ILE A 305 3.38 -11.06 7.69
C ILE A 305 3.03 -12.21 6.75
N GLY A 306 1.75 -12.50 6.60
CA GLY A 306 1.26 -13.48 5.63
C GLY A 306 -0.23 -13.74 5.80
N PRO A 307 -0.88 -14.37 4.80
CA PRO A 307 -2.24 -14.87 4.95
C PRO A 307 -2.31 -15.91 6.07
N PRO A 308 -3.50 -16.15 6.67
CA PRO A 308 -3.68 -17.22 7.65
C PRO A 308 -3.22 -18.57 7.06
N PRO A 309 -2.65 -19.47 7.89
CA PRO A 309 -2.31 -20.80 7.43
C PRO A 309 -3.56 -21.48 6.86
N LEU A 310 -3.40 -22.18 5.73
CA LEU A 310 -4.49 -22.95 5.13
C LEU A 310 -5.08 -23.89 6.18
N PRO A 311 -6.43 -24.06 6.23
CA PRO A 311 -7.03 -25.03 7.12
C PRO A 311 -6.41 -26.42 6.87
N PRO A 312 -6.17 -27.22 7.91
CA PRO A 312 -5.57 -28.54 7.75
C PRO A 312 -6.42 -29.37 6.78
N VAL A 313 -5.76 -29.98 5.79
CA VAL A 313 -6.43 -30.84 4.82
C VAL A 313 -7.19 -31.93 5.59
N PRO A 314 -8.50 -32.12 5.38
CA PRO A 314 -9.27 -33.14 6.07
C PRO A 314 -8.62 -34.52 5.89
N GLY A 315 -8.15 -35.12 6.99
CA GLY A 315 -7.41 -36.38 6.99
C GLY A 315 -5.89 -36.29 7.22
N ALA A 316 -5.31 -35.09 7.33
CA ALA A 316 -3.90 -34.93 7.72
C ALA A 316 -3.68 -35.30 9.20
N VAL A 317 -3.12 -36.48 9.46
CA VAL A 317 -2.81 -36.95 10.82
C VAL A 317 -1.61 -36.18 11.39
N PRO A 318 -1.72 -35.54 12.57
CA PRO A 318 -0.58 -34.91 13.22
C PRO A 318 0.50 -35.94 13.56
N GLY A 319 1.72 -35.74 13.05
CA GLY A 319 2.87 -36.62 13.33
C GLY A 319 3.29 -37.57 12.20
N ALA A 320 2.62 -37.56 11.04
CA ALA A 320 3.17 -38.22 9.86
C ALA A 320 4.45 -37.50 9.39
N ALA A 321 5.61 -38.12 9.61
CA ALA A 321 6.87 -37.61 9.08
C ALA A 321 6.77 -37.45 7.56
N GLN A 322 7.22 -36.32 7.02
CA GLN A 322 7.31 -36.16 5.56
C GLN A 322 8.20 -37.29 5.01
N PRO A 323 7.80 -38.00 3.94
CA PRO A 323 8.66 -39.00 3.34
C PRO A 323 9.93 -38.28 2.86
N VAL A 324 11.08 -38.71 3.39
CA VAL A 324 12.38 -38.25 2.95
C VAL A 324 12.44 -38.48 1.44
N ALA A 325 12.65 -37.40 0.67
CA ALA A 325 12.78 -37.51 -0.76
C ALA A 325 13.92 -38.48 -1.08
N GLU A 326 13.59 -39.65 -1.63
CA GLU A 326 14.57 -40.63 -2.04
C GLU A 326 15.54 -39.97 -3.02
N ARG A 327 16.82 -39.97 -2.68
CA ARG A 327 17.85 -39.53 -3.59
C ARG A 327 17.85 -40.51 -4.76
N GLY A 328 17.58 -40.02 -5.97
CA GLY A 328 17.71 -40.81 -7.19
C GLY A 328 19.08 -41.49 -7.25
N PRO A 329 19.17 -42.69 -7.83
CA PRO A 329 20.31 -43.58 -7.64
C PRO A 329 21.63 -42.92 -8.07
N THR A 330 22.57 -42.88 -7.13
CA THR A 330 23.96 -42.51 -7.37
C THR A 330 24.60 -43.50 -8.33
N LEU A 331 24.85 -43.08 -9.57
CA LEU A 331 25.69 -43.81 -10.52
C LEU A 331 27.16 -43.66 -10.13
N GLU A 332 27.66 -44.56 -9.28
CA GLU A 332 29.11 -44.77 -9.16
C GLU A 332 29.62 -45.68 -10.30
N PRO A 333 30.86 -45.47 -10.80
CA PRO A 333 31.35 -46.15 -11.99
C PRO A 333 32.00 -47.50 -11.66
N GLU A 334 31.37 -48.61 -12.04
CA GLU A 334 31.97 -49.93 -11.84
C GLU A 334 33.04 -50.27 -12.89
N ILE A 335 34.24 -50.61 -12.42
CA ILE A 335 35.44 -50.80 -13.25
C ILE A 335 35.59 -52.29 -13.67
N ARG A 336 35.31 -52.53 -14.96
CA ARG A 336 36.14 -53.36 -15.88
C ARG A 336 36.43 -54.83 -15.50
N SER A 337 35.62 -55.74 -16.04
CA SER A 337 36.08 -56.98 -16.70
C SER A 337 35.02 -57.40 -17.76
N GLY A 338 35.29 -58.11 -18.85
CA GLY A 338 36.54 -58.76 -19.27
C GLY A 338 36.27 -60.05 -20.06
N SER A 339 35.50 -60.01 -21.15
CA SER A 339 35.27 -61.19 -22.01
C SER A 339 35.14 -60.84 -23.50
N ARG A 340 35.51 -61.80 -24.37
CA ARG A 340 35.68 -61.65 -25.83
C ARG A 340 34.52 -62.28 -26.63
N ARG A 341 34.53 -62.00 -27.94
CA ARG A 341 33.68 -62.52 -29.06
C ARG A 341 32.40 -61.68 -29.27
N GLY A 342 32.05 -61.25 -30.49
CA GLY A 342 32.81 -61.27 -31.75
C GLY A 342 31.94 -61.00 -32.99
N ALA A 343 32.61 -60.68 -34.11
CA ALA A 343 32.12 -60.64 -35.50
C ALA A 343 31.21 -59.48 -35.97
N ARG A 344 31.68 -58.82 -37.07
CA ARG A 344 30.96 -58.29 -38.25
C ARG A 344 29.82 -57.27 -37.99
N GLY A 345 29.71 -56.16 -38.70
CA GLY A 345 30.32 -55.68 -39.95
C GLY A 345 29.38 -54.62 -40.58
N TYR A 346 29.83 -53.90 -41.62
CA TYR A 346 29.22 -52.66 -42.16
C TYR A 346 29.29 -51.46 -41.18
N GLY A 347 29.60 -50.24 -41.61
CA GLY A 347 30.07 -49.77 -42.92
C GLY A 347 30.45 -48.28 -42.83
N SER A 348 31.51 -47.85 -43.51
CA SER A 348 31.87 -46.42 -43.66
C SER A 348 30.74 -45.70 -44.45
N THR A 349 30.45 -44.41 -44.24
CA THR A 349 31.22 -43.23 -44.70
C THR A 349 30.29 -42.02 -44.37
N LEU A 350 30.71 -40.94 -43.71
CA LEU A 350 31.42 -39.80 -44.29
C LEU A 350 32.16 -38.99 -43.21
N MET A 351 33.37 -38.54 -43.56
CA MET A 351 34.13 -37.50 -42.87
C MET A 351 34.09 -36.23 -43.75
N THR A 352 34.11 -35.06 -43.12
CA THR A 352 34.64 -33.71 -43.52
C THR A 352 33.75 -32.65 -42.84
N SER A 353 34.18 -31.84 -41.86
CA SER A 353 35.15 -30.71 -41.95
C SER A 353 34.91 -29.82 -43.18
N VAL A 354 34.90 -28.49 -43.12
CA VAL A 354 35.99 -27.61 -42.68
C VAL A 354 35.42 -26.24 -42.30
N SER A 355 35.98 -25.70 -41.22
CA SER A 355 36.00 -24.31 -40.75
C SER A 355 36.31 -23.22 -41.79
N GLY A 356 35.94 -21.95 -41.52
CA GLY A 356 36.76 -20.81 -41.98
C GLY A 356 36.05 -19.46 -42.11
N GLU A 357 36.81 -18.40 -41.79
CA GLU A 357 36.63 -16.99 -42.20
C GLU A 357 35.37 -16.25 -41.69
N ALA A 358 35.39 -15.22 -40.83
CA ALA A 358 36.36 -14.21 -40.38
C ALA A 358 36.45 -12.90 -41.20
N ARG A 359 36.14 -11.78 -40.50
CA ARG A 359 36.45 -10.36 -40.76
C ARG A 359 35.72 -9.62 -41.90
N GLU A 360 34.89 -8.64 -41.49
CA GLU A 360 34.86 -7.20 -41.90
C GLU A 360 33.53 -6.57 -41.38
N ARG A 361 33.33 -5.26 -41.17
CA ARG A 361 34.18 -4.05 -41.27
C ARG A 361 33.99 -3.12 -40.05
N SER A 362 35.00 -2.33 -39.73
CA SER A 362 34.97 -1.14 -38.86
C SER A 362 34.41 0.08 -39.61
N ALA A 363 33.45 0.83 -39.04
CA ALA A 363 33.16 2.26 -39.37
C ALA A 363 32.01 2.88 -38.52
N ALA A 364 32.25 3.23 -37.25
CA ALA A 364 31.27 4.01 -36.45
C ALA A 364 31.94 4.87 -35.34
N GLY A 365 33.10 5.48 -35.65
CA GLY A 365 33.98 6.12 -34.67
C GLY A 365 34.41 7.54 -34.99
N ALA A 366 33.58 8.33 -35.71
CA ALA A 366 33.98 9.66 -36.18
C ALA A 366 32.80 10.65 -36.32
N SER A 367 32.06 10.95 -35.23
CA SER A 367 31.02 11.99 -35.27
C SER A 367 30.80 12.79 -33.96
N SER A 368 31.65 12.63 -32.94
CA SER A 368 31.46 13.26 -31.62
C SER A 368 32.47 14.38 -31.28
N SER A 369 33.50 14.58 -32.11
CA SER A 369 34.58 15.56 -31.89
C SER A 369 34.38 16.90 -32.61
N LEU A 370 33.68 16.92 -33.75
CA LEU A 370 33.40 18.15 -34.52
C LEU A 370 32.30 19.01 -33.87
N MET A 371 31.22 18.40 -33.40
CA MET A 371 30.06 19.11 -32.83
C MET A 371 30.37 19.89 -31.54
N ARG A 372 31.44 19.54 -30.81
CA ARG A 372 31.90 20.28 -29.62
C ARG A 372 32.72 21.53 -29.95
N ARG A 373 33.12 21.72 -31.22
CA ARG A 373 33.97 22.86 -31.64
C ARG A 373 33.15 24.06 -32.12
N GLU A 374 31.99 23.85 -32.73
CA GLU A 374 31.09 24.95 -33.15
C GLU A 374 30.33 25.60 -31.99
N MET A 375 29.99 24.83 -30.94
CA MET A 375 29.19 25.36 -29.82
C MET A 375 29.94 26.37 -28.93
N ARG A 376 31.27 26.43 -29.00
CA ARG A 376 32.09 27.46 -28.32
C ARG A 376 32.20 28.78 -29.08
N ALA A 377 31.75 28.85 -30.34
CA ALA A 377 31.84 30.07 -31.16
C ALA A 377 30.61 30.99 -31.04
N ARG A 378 29.60 30.65 -30.23
CA ARG A 378 28.34 31.42 -30.06
C ARG A 378 28.12 31.99 -28.66
N VAL A 379 29.16 32.08 -27.84
CA VAL A 379 29.12 32.70 -26.49
C VAL A 379 30.03 33.95 -26.42
N SER A 380 30.40 34.50 -27.58
CA SER A 380 31.12 35.78 -27.69
C SER A 380 30.58 36.58 -28.87
N LYS A 381 29.44 37.23 -28.64
CA LYS A 381 28.94 38.44 -29.29
C LYS A 381 27.72 38.96 -28.53
#